data_AF-R7QT21-F1
#
_entry.id   AF-R7QT21-F1
#
_cell.length_a   1.000
_cell.length_b   1.000
_cell.length_c   1.000
_cell.angle_alpha   90.00
_cell.angle_beta   90.00
_cell.angle_gamma   90.00
#
_symmetry.space_group_name_H-M   'P 1'
#
loop_
_entity.id
_entity.type
_entity.pdbx_description
1 polymer ?
#
loop_
_entity_poly.entity_id
_entity_poly.type
_entity_poly.pdbx_seq_one_letter_code
_entity_poly.pdbx_strand_id
1 'polypeptide(L)'
;MQMAAVEATREAFREPKANSAEFDSDAPVHAVVYMPDVDKTRMGGTMRLGVRKTVIKDDDCLAAWLYGEDEIYERHRHRYEVNPEVVGKLEKDGRVRFVGMDTSGTRMEILEGQDHPFFLGTQFHPEFKSRPGRPSPPFVGLVMAAAGMPLDRQSVEKVVGSIRSQDPWRDVDDEGTPCS
;
A
#
# COMPACT_ATOMS: atom_id res chain seq x y z
N MET A 1 5.59 -1.85 4.25
CA MET A 1 4.88 -0.83 5.07
C MET A 1 5.16 -0.94 6.57
N GLN A 2 5.03 -2.11 7.19
CA GLN A 2 5.09 -2.30 8.65
C GLN A 2 6.26 -1.63 9.38
N MET A 3 7.49 -1.71 8.87
CA MET A 3 8.64 -1.07 9.53
C MET A 3 8.58 0.45 9.52
N ALA A 4 7.98 1.06 8.49
CA ALA A 4 7.72 2.50 8.50
C ALA A 4 6.72 2.88 9.59
N ALA A 5 5.68 2.07 9.80
CA ALA A 5 4.72 2.28 10.89
C ALA A 5 5.34 2.10 12.28
N VAL A 6 6.26 1.13 12.46
CA VAL A 6 7.04 0.96 13.70
C VAL A 6 7.85 2.20 14.00
N GLU A 7 8.62 2.70 13.03
CA GLU A 7 9.45 3.89 13.23
C GLU A 7 8.60 5.15 13.51
N ALA A 8 7.52 5.35 12.75
CA ALA A 8 6.58 6.43 13.00
C ALA A 8 5.96 6.34 14.41
N THR A 9 5.69 5.13 14.90
CA THR A 9 5.17 4.91 16.25
C THR A 9 6.19 5.28 17.32
N ARG A 10 7.46 4.92 17.14
CA ARG A 10 8.54 5.31 18.07
C ARG A 10 8.60 6.82 18.23
N GLU A 11 8.54 7.55 17.12
CA GLU A 11 8.56 9.01 17.12
C GLU A 11 7.29 9.61 17.74
N ALA A 12 6.11 9.22 17.27
CA ALA A 12 4.84 9.78 17.71
C ALA A 12 4.54 9.48 19.19
N PHE A 13 4.95 8.31 19.68
CA PHE A 13 4.76 7.92 21.07
C PHE A 13 5.92 8.28 21.99
N ARG A 14 7.04 8.78 21.44
CA ARG A 14 8.30 8.98 22.18
C ARG A 14 8.74 7.72 22.92
N GLU A 15 8.56 6.58 22.25
CA GLU A 15 8.80 5.26 22.81
C GLU A 15 9.73 4.46 21.87
N PRO A 16 11.06 4.56 22.05
CA PRO A 16 12.04 3.89 21.19
C PRO A 16 11.90 2.36 21.16
N LYS A 17 11.28 1.76 22.18
CA LYS A 17 11.04 0.31 22.26
C LYS A 17 9.72 -0.10 21.59
N ALA A 18 8.95 0.82 21.03
CA ALA A 18 7.78 0.46 20.24
C ALA A 18 8.20 -0.45 19.07
N ASN A 19 7.43 -1.51 18.84
CA ASN A 19 7.79 -2.56 17.90
C ASN A 19 6.56 -3.29 17.33
N SER A 20 6.78 -4.23 16.41
CA SER A 20 5.77 -5.22 16.02
C SER A 20 5.63 -6.29 17.09
N ALA A 21 4.40 -6.68 17.40
CA ALA A 21 4.12 -7.86 18.23
C ALA A 21 4.69 -9.16 17.63
N GLU A 22 5.03 -9.17 16.33
CA GLU A 22 5.74 -10.29 15.70
C GLU A 22 7.18 -10.45 16.19
N PHE A 23 7.87 -9.34 16.47
CA PHE A 23 9.30 -9.34 16.82
C PHE A 23 9.53 -9.21 18.32
N ASP A 24 8.66 -8.49 19.02
CA ASP A 24 8.76 -8.25 20.45
C ASP A 24 7.35 -8.17 21.04
N SER A 25 6.94 -9.26 21.71
CA SER A 25 5.63 -9.36 22.38
C SER A 25 5.55 -8.56 23.67
N ASP A 26 6.69 -8.14 24.22
CA ASP A 26 6.77 -7.38 25.48
C ASP A 26 6.99 -5.88 25.24
N ALA A 27 6.96 -5.45 23.97
CA ALA A 27 7.11 -4.05 23.60
C ALA A 27 6.01 -3.20 24.27
N PRO A 28 6.35 -2.03 24.84
CA PRO A 28 5.40 -1.19 25.56
C PRO A 28 4.28 -0.61 24.66
N VAL A 29 4.54 -0.51 23.36
CA VAL A 29 3.57 -0.10 22.34
C VAL A 29 3.76 -0.98 21.10
N HIS A 30 2.69 -1.67 20.69
CA HIS A 30 2.69 -2.43 19.44
C HIS A 30 2.19 -1.58 18.28
N ALA A 31 3.09 -1.21 17.37
CA ALA A 31 2.74 -0.53 16.12
C ALA A 31 2.05 -1.47 15.12
N VAL A 32 2.37 -2.75 15.20
CA VAL A 32 1.89 -3.81 14.31
C VAL A 32 1.45 -4.98 15.17
N VAL A 33 0.25 -5.52 14.90
CA VAL A 33 -0.39 -6.57 15.70
C VAL A 33 -0.91 -7.70 14.81
N TYR A 34 -1.01 -8.90 15.40
CA TYR A 34 -1.56 -10.06 14.72
C TYR A 34 -3.07 -9.87 14.50
N MET A 35 -3.50 -9.74 13.24
CA MET A 35 -4.90 -9.51 12.91
C MET A 35 -5.28 -10.39 11.70
N PRO A 36 -5.49 -11.70 11.90
CA PRO A 36 -5.80 -12.63 10.82
C PRO A 36 -7.20 -12.38 10.23
N ASP A 37 -7.47 -12.93 9.05
CA ASP A 37 -8.84 -13.02 8.53
C ASP A 37 -9.57 -14.14 9.30
N VAL A 38 -10.82 -13.90 9.66
CA VAL A 38 -11.69 -14.91 10.27
C VAL A 38 -12.43 -15.64 9.16
N ASP A 39 -12.08 -16.91 8.95
CA ASP A 39 -12.80 -17.79 8.03
C ASP A 39 -13.95 -18.46 8.79
N LYS A 40 -15.20 -18.24 8.34
CA LYS A 40 -16.39 -18.87 8.96
C LYS A 40 -16.43 -20.40 8.78
N THR A 41 -15.61 -20.94 7.88
CA THR A 41 -15.56 -22.38 7.55
C THR A 41 -14.36 -23.12 8.13
N ARG A 42 -13.30 -22.39 8.54
CA ARG A 42 -12.09 -22.95 9.17
C ARG A 42 -11.93 -22.36 10.56
N MET A 43 -11.97 -23.22 11.58
CA MET A 43 -11.71 -22.78 12.96
C MET A 43 -10.23 -22.37 13.11
N GLY A 44 -9.99 -21.08 13.34
CA GLY A 44 -8.67 -20.49 13.55
C GLY A 44 -8.44 -19.23 12.72
N GLY A 45 -7.50 -18.37 13.15
CA GLY A 45 -7.12 -17.18 12.38
C GLY A 45 -6.37 -17.56 11.10
N THR A 46 -6.88 -17.13 9.94
CA THR A 46 -6.28 -17.42 8.63
C THR A 46 -5.42 -16.26 8.13
N MET A 47 -4.45 -16.57 7.26
CA MET A 47 -3.63 -15.54 6.59
C MET A 47 -4.52 -14.67 5.69
N ARG A 48 -4.29 -13.36 5.70
CA ARG A 48 -4.88 -12.47 4.69
C ARG A 48 -4.20 -12.77 3.35
N LEU A 49 -4.93 -13.49 2.51
CA LEU A 49 -4.42 -14.07 1.27
C LEU A 49 -5.32 -13.71 0.08
N GLY A 50 -4.69 -13.53 -1.08
CA GLY A 50 -5.38 -13.38 -2.36
C GLY A 50 -5.62 -11.92 -2.76
N VAL A 51 -6.42 -11.73 -3.81
CA VAL A 51 -6.79 -10.38 -4.28
C VAL A 51 -7.79 -9.76 -3.31
N ARG A 52 -7.51 -8.55 -2.84
CA ARG A 52 -8.41 -7.77 -1.98
C ARG A 52 -8.54 -6.36 -2.52
N LYS A 53 -9.70 -5.77 -2.25
CA LYS A 53 -10.00 -4.38 -2.56
C LYS A 53 -9.40 -3.47 -1.50
N THR A 54 -8.70 -2.43 -1.95
CA THR A 54 -8.23 -1.30 -1.16
C THR A 54 -8.91 -0.04 -1.68
N VAL A 55 -9.47 0.75 -0.78
CA VAL A 55 -10.12 2.04 -1.07
C VAL A 55 -9.13 3.15 -0.74
N ILE A 56 -8.84 3.99 -1.72
CA ILE A 56 -8.02 5.20 -1.56
C ILE A 56 -8.95 6.34 -1.13
N LYS A 57 -8.62 7.01 -0.03
CA LYS A 57 -9.53 7.99 0.62
C LYS A 57 -9.40 9.40 0.09
N ASP A 58 -8.22 9.78 -0.40
CA ASP A 58 -7.88 11.15 -0.76
C ASP A 58 -7.45 11.23 -2.23
N ASP A 59 -7.98 12.19 -2.98
CA ASP A 59 -7.54 12.49 -4.35
C ASP A 59 -6.13 13.11 -4.41
N ASP A 60 -5.73 13.77 -3.33
CA ASP A 60 -4.47 14.50 -3.22
C ASP A 60 -3.39 13.66 -2.50
N CYS A 61 -3.12 12.49 -3.08
CA CYS A 61 -2.09 11.58 -2.59
C CYS A 61 -1.35 10.84 -3.69
N LEU A 62 -0.12 10.39 -3.38
CA LEU A 62 0.72 9.66 -4.33
C LEU A 62 -0.01 8.42 -4.84
N ALA A 63 -0.70 7.68 -3.97
CA ALA A 63 -1.48 6.51 -4.36
C ALA A 63 -2.56 6.86 -5.40
N ALA A 64 -3.34 7.92 -5.18
CA ALA A 64 -4.39 8.35 -6.10
C ALA A 64 -3.82 8.83 -7.45
N TRP A 65 -2.67 9.50 -7.44
CA TRP A 65 -2.01 9.93 -8.68
C TRP A 65 -1.40 8.77 -9.46
N LEU A 66 -0.83 7.79 -8.74
CA LEU A 66 -0.18 6.62 -9.35
C LEU A 66 -1.19 5.65 -9.95
N TYR A 67 -2.26 5.35 -9.21
CA TYR A 67 -3.28 4.40 -9.65
C TYR A 67 -4.30 5.03 -10.59
N GLY A 68 -4.66 6.31 -10.38
CA GLY A 68 -5.72 6.97 -11.16
C GLY A 68 -7.13 6.40 -10.90
N GLU A 69 -7.30 5.64 -9.82
CA GLU A 69 -8.55 4.97 -9.42
C GLU A 69 -8.72 5.09 -7.91
N ASP A 70 -9.97 5.21 -7.44
CA ASP A 70 -10.28 5.29 -5.99
C ASP A 70 -10.33 3.90 -5.33
N GLU A 71 -10.45 2.85 -6.15
CA GLU A 71 -10.56 1.47 -5.68
C GLU A 71 -9.60 0.57 -6.46
N ILE A 72 -8.65 -0.03 -5.75
CA ILE A 72 -7.62 -0.88 -6.36
C ILE A 72 -7.74 -2.30 -5.84
N TYR A 73 -7.35 -3.26 -6.68
CA TYR A 73 -7.39 -4.68 -6.36
C TYR A 73 -5.98 -5.25 -6.38
N GLU A 74 -5.42 -5.55 -5.22
CA GLU A 74 -4.03 -6.00 -5.10
C GLU A 74 -3.93 -7.33 -4.35
N ARG A 75 -2.80 -8.02 -4.48
CA ARG A 75 -2.58 -9.34 -3.86
C ARG A 75 -1.93 -9.22 -2.49
N HIS A 76 -2.55 -9.81 -1.49
CA HIS A 76 -2.06 -9.84 -0.10
C HIS A 76 -1.56 -11.25 0.25
N ARG A 77 -0.55 -11.31 1.12
CA ARG A 77 -0.03 -12.54 1.71
C ARG A 77 0.67 -12.24 3.04
N HIS A 78 -0.11 -11.90 4.06
CA HIS A 78 0.43 -11.53 5.37
C HIS A 78 -0.57 -11.83 6.50
N ARG A 79 -0.14 -11.66 7.76
CA ARG A 79 -0.95 -11.96 8.95
C ARG A 79 -1.01 -10.82 9.98
N TYR A 80 -0.15 -9.83 9.81
CA TYR A 80 0.05 -8.74 10.74
C TYR A 80 -0.34 -7.43 10.07
N GLU A 81 -0.99 -6.57 10.83
CA GLU A 81 -1.53 -5.30 10.37
C GLU A 81 -1.04 -4.17 11.28
N VAL A 82 -1.08 -2.93 10.79
CA VAL A 82 -0.90 -1.78 11.68
C VAL A 82 -1.97 -1.83 12.77
N ASN A 83 -1.57 -1.63 14.02
CA ASN A 83 -2.50 -1.61 15.14
C ASN A 83 -3.48 -0.44 14.99
N PRO A 84 -4.80 -0.68 14.84
CA PRO A 84 -5.77 0.40 14.69
C PRO A 84 -5.75 1.41 15.85
N GLU A 85 -5.33 0.98 17.04
CA GLU A 85 -5.22 1.85 18.23
C GLU A 85 -4.14 2.93 18.09
N VAL A 86 -3.08 2.68 17.30
CA VAL A 86 -2.00 3.66 17.12
C VAL A 86 -2.27 4.63 15.97
N VAL A 87 -3.12 4.25 15.01
CA VAL A 87 -3.37 4.99 13.75
C VAL A 87 -3.72 6.45 14.00
N GLY A 88 -4.70 6.72 14.88
CA GLY A 88 -5.14 8.10 15.14
C GLY A 88 -4.03 8.99 15.71
N LYS A 89 -3.09 8.43 16.47
CA LYS A 89 -1.94 9.20 16.99
C LYS A 89 -0.84 9.38 15.93
N LEU A 90 -0.63 8.39 15.06
CA LEU A 90 0.29 8.51 13.93
C LEU A 90 -0.16 9.60 12.96
N GLU A 91 -1.43 9.63 12.58
CA GLU A 91 -1.98 10.66 11.69
C GLU A 91 -1.93 12.05 12.33
N LYS A 92 -2.15 12.13 13.65
CA LYS A 92 -2.04 13.39 14.40
C LYS A 92 -0.59 13.91 14.50
N ASP A 93 0.40 13.03 14.60
CA ASP A 93 1.83 13.41 14.58
C ASP A 93 2.22 13.97 13.21
N GLY A 94 1.55 13.52 12.14
CA GLY A 94 1.62 14.12 10.81
C GLY A 94 2.82 13.70 9.97
N ARG A 95 3.76 12.89 10.49
CA ARG A 95 4.87 12.36 9.68
C ARG A 95 4.44 11.36 8.62
N VAL A 96 3.37 10.63 8.91
CA VAL A 96 2.79 9.64 8.01
C VAL A 96 1.27 9.80 7.98
N ARG A 97 0.66 9.43 6.86
CA ARG A 97 -0.79 9.35 6.69
C ARG A 97 -1.18 8.02 6.07
N PHE A 98 -2.38 7.53 6.38
CA PHE A 98 -2.92 6.32 5.78
C PHE A 98 -3.94 6.67 4.70
N VAL A 99 -3.52 6.53 3.45
CA VAL A 99 -4.33 6.96 2.29
C VAL A 99 -5.15 5.83 1.69
N GLY A 100 -4.80 4.58 1.98
CA GLY A 100 -5.48 3.40 1.45
C GLY A 100 -5.86 2.43 2.56
N MET A 101 -7.11 1.98 2.56
CA MET A 101 -7.65 1.09 3.59
C MET A 101 -8.48 -0.03 3.00
N ASP A 102 -8.72 -1.08 3.78
CA ASP A 102 -9.71 -2.08 3.40
C ASP A 102 -11.14 -1.51 3.40
N THR A 103 -12.09 -2.28 2.88
CA THR A 103 -13.49 -1.86 2.78
C THR A 103 -14.16 -1.61 4.14
N SER A 104 -13.61 -2.16 5.23
CA SER A 104 -14.10 -1.89 6.58
C SER A 104 -13.53 -0.60 7.19
N GLY A 105 -12.47 -0.04 6.59
CA GLY A 105 -11.72 1.10 7.13
C GLY A 105 -10.88 0.75 8.36
N THR A 106 -10.72 -0.53 8.70
CA THR A 106 -9.99 -0.96 9.90
C THR A 106 -8.53 -1.29 9.57
N ARG A 107 -8.26 -1.86 8.39
CA ARG A 107 -6.91 -2.26 7.97
C ARG A 107 -6.30 -1.16 7.11
N MET A 108 -5.13 -0.70 7.52
CA MET A 108 -4.37 0.26 6.74
C MET A 108 -3.53 -0.48 5.70
N GLU A 109 -3.78 -0.22 4.42
CA GLU A 109 -3.18 -0.96 3.31
C GLU A 109 -2.12 -0.12 2.57
N ILE A 110 -2.22 1.22 2.62
CA ILE A 110 -1.26 2.16 2.03
C ILE A 110 -0.94 3.28 3.03
N LEU A 111 0.35 3.46 3.29
CA LEU A 111 0.93 4.53 4.10
C LEU A 111 1.78 5.45 3.20
N GLU A 112 1.66 6.75 3.41
CA GLU A 112 2.53 7.76 2.80
C GLU A 112 3.27 8.55 3.87
N GLY A 113 4.53 8.89 3.61
CA GLY A 113 5.30 9.82 4.44
C GLY A 113 5.12 11.26 3.96
N GLN A 114 5.06 12.21 4.89
CA GLN A 114 5.08 13.64 4.57
C GLN A 114 6.51 14.13 4.31
N ASP A 115 6.63 15.26 3.60
CA ASP A 115 7.90 15.96 3.34
C ASP A 115 9.00 15.12 2.66
N HIS A 116 8.61 14.14 1.83
CA HIS A 116 9.55 13.32 1.06
C HIS A 116 9.07 13.18 -0.39
N PRO A 117 9.95 13.28 -1.41
CA PRO A 117 9.53 13.24 -2.81
C PRO A 117 8.81 11.94 -3.18
N PHE A 118 9.21 10.81 -2.57
CA PHE A 118 8.50 9.54 -2.73
C PHE A 118 8.65 8.67 -1.47
N PHE A 119 7.62 8.64 -0.63
CA PHE A 119 7.55 7.72 0.51
C PHE A 119 6.21 7.00 0.46
N LEU A 120 6.20 5.79 -0.09
CA LEU A 120 5.01 4.98 -0.24
C LEU A 120 5.26 3.59 0.33
N GLY A 121 4.44 3.19 1.29
CA GLY A 121 4.46 1.86 1.90
C GLY A 121 3.15 1.14 1.64
N THR A 122 3.20 0.00 0.93
CA THR A 122 2.04 -0.87 0.72
C THR A 122 2.10 -2.10 1.60
N GLN A 123 0.93 -2.64 1.94
CA GLN A 123 0.80 -3.89 2.67
C GLN A 123 0.52 -5.09 1.73
N PHE A 124 0.01 -4.83 0.54
CA PHE A 124 -0.04 -5.77 -0.58
C PHE A 124 1.32 -5.88 -1.31
N HIS A 125 1.38 -6.85 -2.22
CA HIS A 125 2.51 -7.17 -3.09
C HIS A 125 2.33 -6.60 -4.51
N PRO A 126 2.82 -5.38 -4.80
CA PRO A 126 2.64 -4.74 -6.11
C PRO A 126 3.33 -5.50 -7.25
N GLU A 127 4.29 -6.38 -6.95
CA GLU A 127 5.04 -7.15 -7.93
C GLU A 127 4.18 -8.15 -8.72
N PHE A 128 3.14 -8.72 -8.12
CA PHE A 128 2.41 -9.82 -8.75
C PHE A 128 1.50 -9.38 -9.91
N LYS A 129 1.06 -8.12 -9.92
CA LYS A 129 0.22 -7.54 -10.98
C LYS A 129 1.00 -6.80 -12.06
N SER A 130 2.30 -6.61 -11.88
CA SER A 130 3.16 -5.91 -12.85
C SER A 130 3.28 -6.69 -14.16
N ARG A 131 3.23 -6.01 -15.30
CA ARG A 131 3.45 -6.55 -16.66
C ARG A 131 4.31 -5.58 -17.48
N PRO A 132 5.00 -6.04 -18.56
CA PRO A 132 5.85 -5.17 -19.37
C PRO A 132 5.17 -3.88 -19.88
N GLY A 133 3.95 -3.97 -20.42
CA GLY A 133 3.19 -2.80 -20.87
C GLY A 133 2.23 -2.19 -19.85
N ARG A 134 2.11 -2.83 -18.68
CA ARG A 134 1.31 -2.34 -17.54
C ARG A 134 2.13 -2.51 -16.25
N PRO A 135 3.21 -1.73 -16.07
CA PRO A 135 4.04 -1.81 -14.88
C PRO A 135 3.23 -1.42 -13.64
N SER A 136 3.57 -2.02 -12.50
CA SER A 136 2.88 -1.74 -11.24
C SER A 136 3.06 -0.28 -10.81
N PRO A 137 1.99 0.45 -10.45
CA PRO A 137 2.06 1.89 -10.17
C PRO A 137 3.08 2.29 -9.09
N PRO A 138 3.25 1.59 -7.96
CA PRO A 138 4.28 1.92 -6.97
C PRO A 138 5.70 1.91 -7.55
N PHE A 139 6.00 1.02 -8.50
CA PHE A 139 7.32 0.97 -9.14
C PHE A 139 7.52 2.07 -10.18
N VAL A 140 6.47 2.43 -10.92
CA VAL A 140 6.51 3.59 -11.82
C VAL A 140 6.83 4.85 -11.02
N GLY A 141 6.11 5.07 -9.91
CA GLY A 141 6.35 6.20 -9.03
C GLY A 141 7.77 6.24 -8.47
N LEU A 142 8.28 5.10 -8.01
CA LEU A 142 9.65 4.99 -7.49
C LEU A 142 10.70 5.38 -8.55
N VAL A 143 10.56 4.88 -9.78
CA VAL A 143 11.51 5.18 -10.87
C VAL A 143 11.40 6.63 -11.31
N MET A 144 10.18 7.18 -11.41
CA MET A 144 9.96 8.59 -11.72
C MET A 144 10.62 9.49 -10.66
N ALA A 145 10.42 9.18 -9.37
CA ALA A 145 11.06 9.91 -8.27
C ALA A 145 12.59 9.86 -8.37
N ALA A 146 13.15 8.68 -8.61
CA ALA A 146 14.59 8.49 -8.74
C ALA A 146 15.18 9.24 -9.94
N ALA A 147 14.39 9.42 -11.01
CA ALA A 147 14.76 10.21 -12.17
C ALA A 147 14.52 11.73 -12.00
N GLY A 148 14.07 12.19 -10.83
CA GLY A 148 13.75 13.60 -10.58
C GLY A 148 12.54 14.09 -11.37
N MET A 149 11.66 13.19 -11.81
CA MET A 149 10.44 13.56 -12.52
C MET A 149 9.37 14.05 -11.53
N PRO A 150 8.51 15.00 -11.94
CA PRO A 150 7.38 15.40 -11.12
C PRO A 150 6.44 14.21 -10.86
N LEU A 151 5.97 14.10 -9.61
CA LEU A 151 4.96 13.13 -9.21
C LEU A 151 3.64 13.87 -8.97
N ASP A 152 2.88 14.00 -10.04
CA ASP A 152 1.53 14.54 -10.08
C ASP A 152 0.70 13.72 -11.09
N ARG A 153 -0.63 13.80 -11.01
CA ARG A 153 -1.54 13.00 -11.84
C ARG A 153 -1.24 13.14 -13.34
N GLN A 154 -0.97 14.34 -13.83
CA GLN A 154 -0.70 14.58 -15.26
C GLN A 154 0.63 13.97 -15.71
N SER A 155 1.68 14.14 -14.91
CA SER A 155 3.01 13.58 -15.18
C SER A 155 2.99 12.05 -15.18
N VAL A 156 2.28 11.44 -14.22
CA VAL A 156 2.11 9.99 -14.15
C VAL A 156 1.33 9.47 -15.36
N GLU A 157 0.18 10.06 -15.68
CA GLU A 157 -0.65 9.66 -16.83
C GLU A 157 0.15 9.70 -18.13
N LYS A 158 0.99 10.71 -18.32
CA LYS A 158 1.87 10.83 -19.49
C LYS A 158 2.88 9.70 -19.56
N VAL A 159 3.55 9.37 -18.46
CA VAL A 159 4.54 8.28 -18.40
C VAL A 159 3.87 6.93 -18.64
N VAL A 160 2.80 6.64 -17.91
CA VAL A 160 2.05 5.38 -18.05
C VAL A 160 1.45 5.25 -19.46
N GLY A 161 0.91 6.33 -20.02
CA GLY A 161 0.40 6.37 -21.39
C GLY A 161 1.48 6.06 -22.42
N SER A 162 2.68 6.62 -22.25
CA SER A 162 3.82 6.32 -23.12
C SER A 162 4.21 4.84 -23.05
N ILE A 163 4.25 4.24 -21.86
CA ILE A 163 4.58 2.81 -21.70
C ILE A 163 3.52 1.94 -22.37
N ARG A 164 2.23 2.22 -22.12
CA ARG A 164 1.11 1.48 -22.72
C ARG A 164 1.07 1.58 -24.25
N SER A 165 1.47 2.72 -24.81
CA SER A 165 1.55 2.88 -26.28
C SER A 165 2.62 2.03 -26.95
N GLN A 166 3.61 1.58 -26.17
CA GLN A 166 4.72 0.74 -26.63
C GLN A 166 4.47 -0.75 -26.33
N ASP A 167 3.34 -1.08 -25.68
CA ASP A 167 3.01 -2.46 -25.34
C ASP A 167 2.59 -3.25 -26.59
N PRO A 168 3.38 -4.25 -27.03
CA PRO A 168 3.00 -5.08 -28.16
C PRO A 168 1.85 -6.04 -27.83
N TRP A 169 1.44 -6.15 -26.57
CA TRP A 169 0.38 -7.06 -26.08
C TRP A 169 -0.88 -6.33 -25.60
N ARG A 170 -1.07 -5.07 -26.01
CA ARG A 170 -2.15 -4.20 -25.51
C ARG A 170 -3.56 -4.78 -25.65
N ASP A 171 -3.78 -5.67 -26.62
CA ASP A 171 -5.08 -6.26 -26.94
C ASP A 171 -5.32 -7.65 -26.28
N VAL A 172 -4.45 -8.08 -25.37
CA VAL A 172 -4.61 -9.33 -24.63
C VAL A 172 -5.21 -9.03 -23.25
N ASP A 173 -6.50 -9.32 -23.08
CA ASP A 173 -7.22 -9.11 -21.82
C ASP A 173 -6.71 -10.00 -20.68
N ASP A 174 -7.01 -9.59 -19.43
CA ASP A 174 -6.58 -10.22 -18.16
C ASP A 174 -7.01 -11.71 -18.01
N GLU A 175 -7.81 -12.27 -18.94
CA GLU A 175 -8.23 -13.67 -18.98
C GLU A 175 -7.53 -14.54 -20.06
N GLY A 176 -6.57 -13.99 -20.81
CA GLY A 176 -5.77 -14.78 -21.75
C GLY A 176 -6.52 -15.23 -23.02
N THR A 177 -7.58 -14.53 -23.41
CA THR A 177 -8.20 -14.73 -24.74
C THR A 177 -7.72 -13.63 -25.68
N PRO A 178 -7.12 -13.95 -26.85
CA PRO A 178 -6.84 -12.94 -27.85
C PRO A 178 -8.16 -12.44 -28.43
N CYS A 179 -8.34 -11.12 -28.51
CA CYS A 179 -9.46 -10.55 -29.24
C CYS A 179 -9.28 -10.88 -30.73
N SER A 180 -10.20 -11.69 -31.27
CA SER A 180 -10.29 -12.05 -32.70
C SER A 180 -10.78 -10.90 -33.56
#